data_AF-A0A4P6LUE5-F1
#
_entry.id   AF-A0A4P6LUE5-F1
#
_cell.length_a   1.000
_cell.length_b   1.000
_cell.length_c   1.000
_cell.angle_alpha   90.00
_cell.angle_beta   90.00
_cell.angle_gamma   90.00
#
_symmetry.space_group_name_H-M   'P 1'
#
loop_
_entity.id
_entity.type
_entity.pdbx_description
1 polymer ?
#
loop_
_entity_poly.entity_id
_entity_poly.type
_entity_poly.pdbx_seq_one_letter_code
_entity_poly.pdbx_strand_id
1 'polypeptide(L)'
;MKERKQNPRILQWHPAFYAGLQIELEAEADLLVFESEHQLGTRPVEYKSPSDYLSVDDFYKVYGYTCFYKADTTKTGSIGIQDITITLVCHRYPRSLIRHLKEERGYDIGKEEDGIYYITGDKIPIQLILTKELSEEQNLWLKSLTDDLEKPETAKRLIEQYRKHKGNSLYKSVMNLIVRANKAKFEEAKAMCEALEELMKDELEAKKAEGKAEGILALLNDLGQVPESLQVKIMAQKNTELLNQWLKYAAKAETINDFVQKTNSQ
;
A
#
# COMPACT_ATOMS: atom_id res chain seq x y z
N MET A 1 25.04 4.02 22.93
CA MET A 1 24.73 4.47 21.55
C MET A 1 23.58 3.62 21.04
N LYS A 2 22.43 4.23 20.71
CA LYS A 2 21.27 3.51 20.18
C LYS A 2 21.53 3.19 18.71
N GLU A 3 21.52 1.90 18.37
CA GLU A 3 21.54 1.42 16.98
C GLU A 3 20.40 2.10 16.21
N ARG A 4 20.75 2.87 15.17
CA ARG A 4 19.79 3.32 14.16
C ARG A 4 19.39 2.09 13.37
N LYS A 5 18.29 1.44 13.75
CA LYS A 5 17.61 0.44 12.92
C LYS A 5 17.37 1.07 11.55
N GLN A 6 17.86 0.41 10.50
CA GLN A 6 17.58 0.75 9.11
C GLN A 6 16.06 0.86 8.94
N ASN A 7 15.60 1.99 8.41
CA ASN A 7 14.19 2.27 8.23
C ASN A 7 13.68 1.40 7.07
N PRO A 8 12.84 0.36 7.29
CA PRO A 8 12.26 -0.37 6.18
C PRO A 8 11.43 0.63 5.37
N ARG A 9 11.69 0.72 4.06
CA ARG A 9 10.93 1.62 3.16
C ARG A 9 9.43 1.39 3.39
N ILE A 10 8.77 2.39 3.99
CA ILE A 10 7.36 2.34 4.37
C ILE A 10 6.54 2.12 3.10
N LEU A 11 5.86 0.98 3.03
CA LEU A 11 4.90 0.69 1.96
C LEU A 11 3.79 1.75 2.00
N GLN A 12 3.61 2.46 0.89
CA GLN A 12 2.59 3.51 0.77
C GLN A 12 1.23 2.88 0.44
N TRP A 13 0.52 2.40 1.46
CA TRP A 13 -0.76 1.71 1.28
C TRP A 13 -1.91 2.63 0.87
N HIS A 14 -1.90 3.91 1.28
CA HIS A 14 -3.02 4.82 1.04
C HIS A 14 -3.27 5.11 -0.47
N PRO A 15 -2.26 5.48 -1.29
CA PRO A 15 -2.48 5.69 -2.71
C PRO A 15 -2.92 4.41 -3.44
N ALA A 16 -2.40 3.26 -3.02
CA ALA A 16 -2.78 1.98 -3.60
C ALA A 16 -4.17 1.54 -3.20
N PHE A 17 -4.63 1.85 -1.98
CA PHE A 17 -6.01 1.64 -1.59
C PHE A 17 -6.97 2.44 -2.46
N TYR A 18 -6.68 3.72 -2.67
CA TYR A 18 -7.48 4.57 -3.53
C TYR A 18 -7.52 4.05 -4.98
N ALA A 19 -6.38 3.66 -5.52
CA ALA A 19 -6.32 3.02 -6.84
C ALA A 19 -7.08 1.68 -6.87
N GLY A 20 -7.01 0.89 -5.80
CA GLY A 20 -7.77 -0.36 -5.65
C GLY A 20 -9.27 -0.10 -5.68
N LEU A 21 -9.74 0.91 -4.94
CA LEU A 21 -11.15 1.31 -4.94
C LEU A 21 -11.62 1.77 -6.32
N GLN A 22 -10.82 2.57 -7.03
CA GLN A 22 -11.12 2.98 -8.40
C GLN A 22 -11.19 1.79 -9.37
N ILE A 23 -10.35 0.77 -9.18
CA ILE A 23 -10.39 -0.46 -9.97
C ILE A 23 -11.67 -1.23 -9.70
N GLU A 24 -12.08 -1.40 -8.44
CA GLU A 24 -13.31 -2.16 -8.13
C GLU A 24 -14.58 -1.41 -8.58
N LEU A 25 -14.56 -0.08 -8.58
CA LEU A 25 -15.68 0.78 -8.98
C LEU A 25 -15.56 1.28 -10.44
N GLU A 26 -14.76 0.61 -11.27
CA GLU A 26 -14.50 1.05 -12.65
C GLU A 26 -15.79 1.02 -13.49
N ALA A 27 -16.70 0.07 -13.24
CA ALA A 27 -17.97 -0.04 -13.96
C ALA A 27 -18.91 1.15 -13.68
N GLU A 28 -18.80 1.76 -12.50
CA GLU A 28 -19.58 2.92 -12.07
C GLU A 28 -18.82 4.23 -12.25
N ALA A 29 -17.63 4.22 -12.87
CA ALA A 29 -16.77 5.40 -12.97
C ALA A 29 -17.44 6.62 -13.61
N ASP A 30 -18.37 6.42 -14.56
CA ASP A 30 -19.12 7.51 -15.21
C ASP A 30 -20.14 8.19 -14.26
N LEU A 31 -20.47 7.54 -13.14
CA LEU A 31 -21.38 8.05 -12.11
C LEU A 31 -20.63 8.64 -10.91
N LEU A 32 -19.31 8.50 -10.88
CA LEU A 32 -18.48 8.80 -9.73
C LEU A 32 -17.43 9.86 -10.09
N VAL A 33 -17.26 10.84 -9.19
CA VAL A 33 -16.09 11.71 -9.22
C VAL A 33 -15.14 11.21 -8.15
N PHE A 34 -14.02 10.66 -8.58
CA PHE A 34 -12.97 10.24 -7.67
C PHE A 34 -12.05 11.43 -7.36
N GLU A 35 -12.10 11.90 -6.11
CA GLU A 35 -11.18 12.93 -5.61
C GLU A 35 -10.19 12.32 -4.61
N SER A 36 -8.89 12.50 -4.85
CA SER A 36 -7.83 11.95 -3.98
C SER A 36 -7.51 12.94 -2.87
N GLU A 37 -7.71 12.52 -1.62
CA GLU A 37 -7.16 13.06 -0.36
C GLU A 37 -6.65 14.52 -0.42
N HIS A 38 -7.52 15.48 -0.08
CA HIS A 38 -7.10 16.87 0.17
C HIS A 38 -6.40 16.95 1.55
N GLN A 39 -5.16 17.45 1.58
CA GLN A 39 -4.50 17.76 2.86
C GLN A 39 -5.13 19.04 3.45
N LEU A 40 -5.93 18.80 4.50
CA LEU A 40 -6.77 19.74 5.27
C LEU A 40 -8.00 20.26 4.51
N GLY A 41 -9.03 19.40 4.39
CA GLY A 41 -10.37 19.88 4.11
C GLY A 41 -11.46 18.85 3.85
N THR A 42 -11.19 17.68 3.25
CA THR A 42 -12.29 16.76 2.85
C THR A 42 -11.81 15.30 2.78
N ARG A 43 -12.14 14.49 3.82
CA ARG A 43 -11.84 13.04 3.87
C ARG A 43 -13.05 12.24 4.39
N PRO A 44 -13.93 11.72 3.52
CA PRO A 44 -15.02 10.82 3.91
C PRO A 44 -14.58 9.36 4.12
N VAL A 45 -13.32 9.01 3.81
CA VAL A 45 -12.77 7.65 3.91
C VAL A 45 -11.45 7.65 4.68
N GLU A 46 -11.35 6.81 5.72
CA GLU A 46 -10.09 6.52 6.43
C GLU A 46 -9.74 5.05 6.24
N TYR A 47 -8.59 4.82 5.61
CA TYR A 47 -8.01 3.50 5.42
C TYR A 47 -6.83 3.30 6.37
N LYS A 48 -6.84 2.18 7.10
CA LYS A 48 -5.68 1.72 7.85
C LYS A 48 -4.97 0.62 7.08
N SER A 49 -3.63 0.70 7.05
CA SER A 49 -2.81 -0.35 6.44
C SER A 49 -3.11 -1.72 7.08
N PRO A 50 -2.79 -2.84 6.41
CA PRO A 50 -3.13 -4.17 6.91
C PRO A 50 -2.62 -4.45 8.33
N SER A 51 -1.44 -3.91 8.66
CA SER A 51 -0.79 -4.03 9.96
C SER A 51 -1.29 -3.04 11.02
N ASP A 52 -2.02 -2.00 10.63
CA ASP A 52 -2.52 -0.97 11.54
C ASP A 52 -3.82 -1.38 12.22
N TYR A 53 -4.29 -0.52 13.13
CA TYR A 53 -5.55 -0.67 13.85
C TYR A 53 -6.40 0.57 13.65
N LEU A 54 -7.71 0.38 13.46
CA LEU A 54 -8.68 1.47 13.40
C LEU A 54 -9.19 1.77 14.82
N SER A 55 -8.81 2.94 15.34
CA SER A 55 -9.08 3.36 16.71
C SER A 55 -10.39 4.17 16.84
N VAL A 56 -10.80 4.40 18.09
CA VAL A 56 -11.91 5.32 18.42
C VAL A 56 -11.60 6.75 17.97
N ASP A 57 -10.36 7.19 18.13
CA ASP A 57 -9.93 8.54 17.73
C ASP A 57 -9.98 8.71 16.21
N ASP A 58 -9.64 7.66 15.44
CA ASP A 58 -9.76 7.68 13.98
C ASP A 58 -11.21 7.88 13.55
N PHE A 59 -12.15 7.20 14.21
CA PHE A 59 -13.58 7.42 13.97
C PHE A 59 -13.99 8.87 14.22
N TYR A 60 -13.66 9.44 15.38
CA TYR A 60 -14.02 10.83 15.70
C TYR A 60 -13.37 11.84 14.77
N LYS A 61 -12.14 11.57 14.32
CA LYS A 61 -11.44 12.40 13.35
C LYS A 61 -12.20 12.43 12.02
N VAL A 62 -12.61 11.27 11.48
CA VAL A 62 -13.39 11.17 10.24
C VAL A 62 -14.78 11.78 10.40
N TYR A 63 -15.43 11.54 11.54
CA TYR A 63 -16.71 12.15 11.87
C TYR A 63 -16.62 13.68 11.88
N GLY A 64 -15.57 14.23 12.52
CA GLY A 64 -15.28 15.66 12.51
C GLY A 64 -15.05 16.21 11.09
N TYR A 65 -14.27 15.51 10.26
CA TYR A 65 -14.07 15.89 8.86
C TYR A 65 -15.35 15.87 8.05
N THR A 66 -16.24 14.92 8.30
CA THR A 66 -17.53 14.82 7.62
C THR A 66 -18.42 16.02 7.95
N CYS A 67 -18.42 16.45 9.21
CA CYS A 67 -19.10 17.67 9.63
C CYS A 67 -18.52 18.92 8.95
N PHE A 68 -17.19 19.01 8.81
CA PHE A 68 -16.56 20.10 8.07
C PHE A 68 -16.89 20.07 6.59
N TYR A 69 -16.81 18.90 5.94
CA TYR A 69 -17.18 18.71 4.54
C TYR A 69 -18.62 19.19 4.27
N LYS A 70 -19.56 18.78 5.12
CA LYS A 70 -20.94 19.27 5.04
C LYS A 70 -20.97 20.81 5.14
N ALA A 71 -20.31 21.37 6.13
CA ALA A 71 -20.38 22.81 6.41
C ALA A 71 -19.67 23.66 5.35
N ASP A 72 -18.68 23.12 4.66
CA ASP A 72 -17.86 23.80 3.64
C ASP A 72 -18.57 23.88 2.28
N THR A 73 -19.76 24.48 2.27
CA THR A 73 -20.57 24.68 1.07
C THR A 73 -20.96 26.15 0.93
N THR A 74 -20.95 26.67 -0.31
CA THR A 74 -21.22 28.09 -0.59
C THR A 74 -22.66 28.51 -0.31
N LYS A 75 -23.59 27.55 -0.22
CA LYS A 75 -24.99 27.77 0.17
C LYS A 75 -25.37 26.80 1.29
N THR A 76 -26.01 27.32 2.34
CA THR A 76 -26.52 26.52 3.45
C THR A 76 -27.43 25.40 2.95
N GLY A 77 -27.09 24.15 3.31
CA GLY A 77 -27.92 22.98 3.01
C GLY A 77 -27.75 22.42 1.59
N SER A 78 -26.67 22.77 0.88
CA SER A 78 -26.40 22.22 -0.47
C SER A 78 -26.17 20.71 -0.47
N ILE A 79 -25.68 20.16 0.64
CA ILE A 79 -25.43 18.73 0.84
C ILE A 79 -26.17 18.30 2.10
N GLY A 80 -27.10 17.35 1.94
CA GLY A 80 -27.79 16.73 3.07
C GLY A 80 -26.82 15.88 3.86
N ILE A 81 -26.98 15.83 5.19
CA ILE A 81 -26.10 14.99 6.04
C ILE A 81 -26.25 13.49 5.73
N GLN A 82 -27.40 13.10 5.18
CA GLN A 82 -27.72 11.75 4.72
C GLN A 82 -27.12 11.43 3.34
N ASP A 83 -26.67 12.45 2.60
CA ASP A 83 -26.04 12.28 1.28
C ASP A 83 -24.52 12.03 1.40
N ILE A 84 -23.99 12.03 2.63
CA ILE A 84 -22.58 11.80 2.92
C ILE A 84 -22.44 10.48 3.69
N THR A 85 -21.68 9.54 3.14
CA THR A 85 -21.38 8.28 3.82
C THR A 85 -19.96 8.29 4.37
N ILE A 86 -19.81 7.97 5.66
CA ILE A 86 -18.51 7.68 6.27
C ILE A 86 -18.17 6.22 5.99
N THR A 87 -17.06 5.97 5.30
CA THR A 87 -16.55 4.60 5.10
C THR A 87 -15.26 4.42 5.89
N LEU A 88 -15.29 3.51 6.86
CA LEU A 88 -14.14 3.09 7.63
C LEU A 88 -13.56 1.82 7.01
N VAL A 89 -12.26 1.77 6.75
CA VAL A 89 -11.65 0.60 6.11
C VAL A 89 -10.49 0.07 6.94
N CYS A 90 -10.53 -1.22 7.26
CA CYS A 90 -9.47 -1.88 8.01
C CYS A 90 -9.34 -3.36 7.61
N HIS A 91 -8.19 -3.96 7.91
CA HIS A 91 -7.97 -5.37 7.64
C HIS A 91 -8.37 -6.29 8.81
N ARG A 92 -8.23 -5.81 10.05
CA ARG A 92 -8.58 -6.55 11.27
C ARG A 92 -9.78 -5.93 11.95
N TYR A 93 -10.70 -6.78 12.40
CA TYR A 93 -11.95 -6.33 13.02
C TYR A 93 -11.69 -5.45 14.26
N PRO A 94 -12.15 -4.18 14.28
CA PRO A 94 -11.75 -3.22 15.30
C PRO A 94 -12.62 -3.32 16.57
N ARG A 95 -12.37 -4.37 17.37
CA ARG A 95 -13.20 -4.70 18.55
C ARG A 95 -13.43 -3.54 19.52
N SER A 96 -12.40 -2.74 19.83
CA SER A 96 -12.51 -1.60 20.74
C SER A 96 -13.41 -0.51 20.16
N LEU A 97 -13.26 -0.17 18.87
CA LEU A 97 -14.14 0.80 18.21
C LEU A 97 -15.58 0.29 18.19
N ILE A 98 -15.82 -0.95 17.76
CA ILE A 98 -17.17 -1.52 17.71
C ILE A 98 -17.83 -1.51 19.08
N ARG A 99 -17.08 -1.87 20.13
CA ARG A 99 -17.56 -1.81 21.51
C ARG A 99 -17.97 -0.38 21.89
N HIS A 100 -17.12 0.60 21.61
CA HIS A 100 -17.41 2.02 21.85
C HIS A 100 -18.68 2.47 21.11
N LEU A 101 -18.81 2.14 19.82
CA LEU A 101 -19.99 2.50 19.03
C LEU A 101 -21.29 1.87 19.57
N LYS A 102 -21.24 0.62 20.05
CA LYS A 102 -22.40 -0.04 20.67
C LYS A 102 -22.73 0.51 22.05
N GLU A 103 -21.74 0.54 22.94
CA GLU A 103 -21.95 0.78 24.37
C GLU A 103 -22.07 2.28 24.70
N GLU A 104 -21.33 3.14 24.01
CA GLU A 104 -21.28 4.59 24.32
C GLU A 104 -22.11 5.42 23.34
N ARG A 105 -22.14 5.07 22.05
CA ARG A 105 -22.95 5.78 21.04
C ARG A 105 -24.34 5.18 20.84
N GLY A 106 -24.57 3.94 21.28
CA GLY A 106 -25.83 3.24 21.09
C GLY A 106 -26.12 2.88 19.64
N TYR A 107 -25.07 2.67 18.82
CA TYR A 107 -25.23 2.26 17.43
C TYR A 107 -25.36 0.75 17.29
N ASP A 108 -26.12 0.34 16.28
CA ASP A 108 -26.21 -1.03 15.84
C ASP A 108 -25.24 -1.29 14.68
N ILE A 109 -24.67 -2.49 14.66
CA ILE A 109 -23.74 -2.92 13.59
C ILE A 109 -24.28 -4.21 12.99
N GLY A 110 -24.71 -4.12 11.74
CA GLY A 110 -25.21 -5.23 10.94
C GLY A 110 -24.22 -5.61 9.85
N LYS A 111 -24.03 -6.92 9.62
CA LYS A 111 -23.31 -7.41 8.44
C LYS A 111 -24.29 -7.39 7.27
N GLU A 112 -23.95 -6.67 6.21
CA GLU A 112 -24.75 -6.64 4.98
C GLU A 112 -24.22 -7.67 3.98
N GLU A 113 -22.92 -7.66 3.75
CA GLU A 113 -22.22 -8.59 2.86
C GLU A 113 -20.90 -9.06 3.48
N ASP A 114 -20.22 -9.97 2.78
CA ASP A 114 -18.89 -10.44 3.17
C ASP A 114 -17.91 -9.26 3.23
N GLY A 115 -17.47 -8.95 4.45
CA GLY A 115 -16.59 -7.82 4.75
C GLY A 115 -17.25 -6.44 4.73
N ILE A 116 -18.57 -6.32 4.57
CA ILE A 116 -19.26 -5.01 4.56
C ILE A 116 -20.28 -4.97 5.70
N TYR A 117 -20.14 -3.97 6.57
CA TYR A 117 -21.01 -3.78 7.73
C TYR A 117 -21.60 -2.38 7.73
N TYR A 118 -22.90 -2.27 7.95
CA TYR A 118 -23.57 -0.99 8.18
C TYR A 118 -23.65 -0.69 9.67
N ILE A 119 -23.36 0.57 10.00
CA ILE A 119 -23.40 1.10 11.36
C ILE A 119 -24.57 2.09 11.41
N THR A 120 -25.65 1.69 12.05
CA THR A 120 -26.91 2.44 12.09
C THR A 120 -27.14 3.06 13.47
N GLY A 121 -27.71 4.26 13.51
CA GLY A 121 -27.98 4.99 14.76
C GLY A 121 -27.61 6.47 14.70
N ASP A 122 -26.78 6.86 13.73
CA ASP A 122 -26.48 8.27 13.45
C ASP A 122 -27.34 8.83 12.29
N LYS A 123 -27.28 10.16 12.09
CA LYS A 123 -27.84 10.82 10.91
C LYS A 123 -26.89 10.81 9.71
N ILE A 124 -25.62 10.50 9.92
CA ILE A 124 -24.66 10.23 8.86
C ILE A 124 -24.68 8.72 8.60
N PRO A 125 -24.92 8.26 7.37
CA PRO A 125 -24.66 6.87 6.97
C PRO A 125 -23.21 6.50 7.27
N ILE A 126 -23.00 5.42 8.03
CA ILE A 126 -21.66 4.93 8.38
C ILE A 126 -21.55 3.47 7.97
N GLN A 127 -20.45 3.12 7.33
CA GLN A 127 -20.12 1.73 6.99
C GLN A 127 -18.68 1.38 7.40
N LEU A 128 -18.46 0.09 7.62
CA LEU A 128 -17.16 -0.51 7.87
C LEU A 128 -16.88 -1.57 6.81
N ILE A 129 -15.76 -1.42 6.12
CA ILE A 129 -15.21 -2.41 5.18
C ILE A 129 -14.07 -3.14 5.87
N LEU A 130 -14.22 -4.46 6.01
CA LEU A 130 -13.21 -5.37 6.52
C LEU A 130 -12.58 -6.13 5.35
N THR A 131 -11.41 -5.66 4.91
CA THR A 131 -10.79 -6.16 3.65
C THR A 131 -10.47 -7.65 3.68
N LYS A 132 -10.16 -8.20 4.85
CA LYS A 132 -9.91 -9.64 5.02
C LYS A 132 -11.13 -10.50 4.66
N GLU A 133 -12.32 -10.00 4.96
CA GLU A 133 -13.57 -10.75 4.80
C GLU A 133 -14.25 -10.54 3.46
N LEU A 134 -13.80 -9.58 2.64
CA LEU A 134 -14.37 -9.33 1.32
C LEU A 134 -14.38 -10.59 0.43
N SER A 135 -15.35 -10.69 -0.48
CA SER A 135 -15.34 -11.74 -1.50
C SER A 135 -14.27 -11.46 -2.56
N GLU A 136 -13.42 -12.45 -2.88
CA GLU A 136 -12.45 -12.33 -3.97
C GLU A 136 -13.10 -12.37 -5.36
N GLU A 137 -14.36 -12.82 -5.47
CA GLU A 137 -15.06 -12.86 -6.76
C GLU A 137 -15.41 -11.45 -7.24
N GLN A 138 -15.78 -10.58 -6.30
CA GLN A 138 -16.21 -9.20 -6.57
C GLN A 138 -15.14 -8.16 -6.25
N ASN A 139 -14.31 -8.39 -5.22
CA ASN A 139 -13.37 -7.39 -4.68
C ASN A 139 -11.92 -7.90 -4.68
N LEU A 140 -11.47 -8.45 -5.81
CA LEU A 140 -10.17 -9.13 -5.91
C LEU A 140 -9.01 -8.21 -5.50
N TRP A 141 -8.96 -6.99 -6.01
CA TRP A 141 -7.87 -6.05 -5.80
C TRP A 141 -7.91 -5.47 -4.38
N LEU A 142 -9.08 -5.06 -3.91
CA LEU A 142 -9.25 -4.48 -2.57
C LEU A 142 -8.94 -5.48 -1.46
N LYS A 143 -9.38 -6.74 -1.63
CA LYS A 143 -9.04 -7.84 -0.71
C LYS A 143 -7.54 -8.16 -0.73
N SER A 144 -6.93 -8.10 -1.92
CA SER A 144 -5.51 -8.46 -2.09
C SER A 144 -4.53 -7.38 -1.63
N LEU A 145 -5.01 -6.19 -1.26
CA LEU A 145 -4.24 -5.14 -0.57
C LEU A 145 -3.96 -5.52 0.89
N THR A 146 -3.23 -6.62 1.05
CA THR A 146 -2.78 -7.20 2.31
C THR A 146 -1.30 -7.57 2.21
N ASP A 147 -0.61 -7.72 3.34
CA ASP A 147 0.74 -8.29 3.45
C ASP A 147 0.74 -9.81 3.70
N ASP A 148 -0.44 -10.42 3.80
CA ASP A 148 -0.64 -11.85 4.01
C ASP A 148 -1.63 -12.43 2.99
N LEU A 149 -1.18 -12.63 1.75
CA LEU A 149 -1.96 -13.35 0.73
C LEU A 149 -2.07 -14.84 1.09
N GLU A 150 -3.29 -15.27 1.39
CA GLU A 150 -3.58 -16.61 1.91
C GLU A 150 -3.32 -17.73 0.87
N LYS A 151 -3.61 -17.50 -0.42
CA LYS A 151 -3.63 -18.54 -1.47
C LYS A 151 -2.75 -18.17 -2.69
N PRO A 152 -1.91 -19.10 -3.19
CA PRO A 152 -1.18 -18.91 -4.45
C PRO A 152 -2.09 -18.68 -5.68
N GLU A 153 -3.30 -19.21 -5.66
CA GLU A 153 -4.31 -19.03 -6.72
C GLU A 153 -4.75 -17.56 -6.84
N THR A 154 -4.86 -16.84 -5.72
CA THR A 154 -5.19 -15.41 -5.71
C THR A 154 -4.12 -14.61 -6.44
N ALA A 155 -2.83 -14.94 -6.25
CA ALA A 155 -1.74 -14.34 -7.01
C ALA A 155 -1.89 -14.59 -8.53
N LYS A 156 -2.22 -15.82 -8.95
CA LYS A 156 -2.47 -16.14 -10.37
C LYS A 156 -3.61 -15.30 -10.96
N ARG A 157 -4.73 -15.16 -10.23
CA ARG A 157 -5.89 -14.36 -10.67
C ARG A 157 -5.54 -12.88 -10.81
N LEU A 158 -4.80 -12.31 -9.85
CA LEU A 158 -4.32 -10.92 -9.91
C LEU A 158 -3.48 -10.68 -11.17
N ILE A 159 -2.59 -11.62 -11.48
CA ILE A 159 -1.71 -11.53 -12.65
C ILE A 159 -2.51 -11.61 -13.95
N GLU A 160 -3.46 -12.52 -14.05
CA GLU A 160 -4.31 -12.64 -15.24
C GLU A 160 -5.15 -11.38 -15.46
N GLN A 161 -5.74 -10.84 -14.39
CA GLN A 161 -6.46 -9.56 -14.42
C GLN A 161 -5.54 -8.41 -14.81
N TYR A 162 -4.32 -8.35 -14.29
CA TYR A 162 -3.33 -7.35 -14.64
C TYR A 162 -2.93 -7.40 -16.12
N ARG A 163 -2.83 -8.60 -16.72
CA ARG A 163 -2.53 -8.74 -18.18
C ARG A 163 -3.56 -8.04 -19.05
N LYS A 164 -4.83 -8.09 -18.67
CA LYS A 164 -5.94 -7.48 -19.42
C LYS A 164 -5.87 -5.96 -19.40
N HIS A 165 -5.20 -5.38 -18.40
CA HIS A 165 -5.08 -3.94 -18.18
C HIS A 165 -3.62 -3.44 -18.33
N LYS A 166 -2.81 -4.15 -19.13
CA LYS A 166 -1.41 -3.75 -19.41
C LYS A 166 -1.36 -2.31 -19.93
N GLY A 167 -0.72 -1.43 -19.18
CA GLY A 167 -0.58 -0.01 -19.51
C GLY A 167 -1.37 0.93 -18.61
N ASN A 168 -2.34 0.43 -17.85
CA ASN A 168 -3.06 1.26 -16.87
C ASN A 168 -2.18 1.48 -15.61
N SER A 169 -1.94 2.74 -15.27
CA SER A 169 -1.10 3.15 -14.14
C SER A 169 -1.69 2.78 -12.78
N LEU A 170 -3.02 2.71 -12.64
CA LEU A 170 -3.69 2.33 -11.40
C LEU A 170 -3.40 0.87 -11.07
N TYR A 171 -3.73 -0.02 -11.99
CA TYR A 171 -3.43 -1.45 -11.90
C TYR A 171 -1.95 -1.72 -11.64
N LYS A 172 -1.05 -0.99 -12.32
CA LYS A 172 0.39 -1.10 -12.09
C LYS A 172 0.78 -0.71 -10.67
N SER A 173 0.21 0.36 -10.15
CA SER A 173 0.52 0.87 -8.80
C SER A 173 0.05 -0.11 -7.72
N VAL A 174 -1.18 -0.62 -7.85
CA VAL A 174 -1.75 -1.61 -6.91
C VAL A 174 -0.97 -2.93 -6.99
N MET A 175 -0.73 -3.46 -8.19
CA MET A 175 0.00 -4.71 -8.39
C MET A 175 1.41 -4.66 -7.77
N ASN A 176 2.17 -3.58 -8.04
CA ASN A 176 3.52 -3.42 -7.48
C ASN A 176 3.50 -3.45 -5.95
N LEU A 177 2.51 -2.83 -5.32
CA LEU A 177 2.41 -2.84 -3.86
C LEU A 177 2.14 -4.25 -3.32
N ILE A 178 1.17 -4.95 -3.89
CA ILE A 178 0.78 -6.30 -3.48
C ILE A 178 1.97 -7.27 -3.62
N VAL A 179 2.67 -7.23 -4.75
CA VAL A 179 3.88 -8.03 -4.99
C VAL A 179 4.98 -7.73 -3.96
N ARG A 180 5.20 -6.46 -3.64
CA ARG A 180 6.23 -6.05 -2.69
C ARG A 180 5.93 -6.53 -1.28
N ALA A 181 4.67 -6.48 -0.87
CA ALA A 181 4.22 -6.97 0.42
C ALA A 181 4.27 -8.52 0.49
N ASN A 182 3.98 -9.22 -0.60
CA ASN A 182 3.78 -10.68 -0.62
C ASN A 182 4.86 -11.44 -1.42
N LYS A 183 6.13 -11.04 -1.32
CA LYS A 183 7.20 -11.57 -2.21
C LYS A 183 7.27 -13.10 -2.27
N ALA A 184 7.23 -13.76 -1.10
CA ALA A 184 7.35 -15.22 -1.03
C ALA A 184 6.22 -15.93 -1.79
N LYS A 185 4.99 -15.46 -1.66
CA LYS A 185 3.80 -16.02 -2.34
C LYS A 185 3.88 -15.87 -3.86
N PHE A 186 4.42 -14.75 -4.34
CA PHE A 186 4.61 -14.54 -5.77
C PHE A 186 5.77 -15.37 -6.34
N GLU A 187 6.84 -15.62 -5.59
CA GLU A 187 7.91 -16.54 -6.01
C GLU A 187 7.43 -18.01 -6.03
N GLU A 188 6.57 -18.41 -5.09
CA GLU A 188 5.90 -19.72 -5.15
C GLU A 188 5.00 -19.85 -6.39
N ALA A 189 4.22 -18.80 -6.70
CA ALA A 189 3.39 -18.76 -7.90
C ALA A 189 4.21 -18.75 -9.19
N LYS A 190 5.43 -18.17 -9.17
CA LYS A 190 6.36 -18.10 -10.29
C LYS A 190 6.82 -19.47 -10.78
N ALA A 191 7.11 -20.38 -9.85
CA ALA A 191 7.44 -21.76 -10.19
C ALA A 191 6.32 -22.47 -10.98
N MET A 192 5.10 -21.93 -10.94
CA MET A 192 3.93 -22.48 -11.62
C MET A 192 3.56 -21.77 -12.93
N CYS A 193 4.18 -20.63 -13.31
CA CYS A 193 3.74 -19.88 -14.49
C CYS A 193 4.85 -19.03 -15.15
N GLU A 194 5.36 -19.45 -16.32
CA GLU A 194 6.37 -18.71 -17.11
C GLU A 194 5.93 -17.28 -17.48
N ALA A 195 4.63 -17.08 -17.73
CA ALA A 195 4.07 -15.78 -18.07
C ALA A 195 4.06 -14.79 -16.88
N LEU A 196 4.36 -15.24 -15.66
CA LEU A 196 4.54 -14.42 -14.45
C LEU A 196 5.91 -13.75 -14.45
N GLU A 197 6.94 -14.42 -14.99
CA GLU A 197 8.29 -13.86 -15.13
C GLU A 197 8.35 -12.67 -16.08
N GLU A 198 7.67 -12.75 -17.22
CA GLU A 198 7.67 -11.68 -18.21
C GLU A 198 7.00 -10.40 -17.68
N LEU A 199 5.91 -10.56 -16.93
CA LEU A 199 5.18 -9.45 -16.31
C LEU A 199 5.93 -8.78 -15.16
N MET A 200 6.65 -9.57 -14.37
CA MET A 200 7.37 -9.11 -13.20
C MET A 200 8.82 -8.75 -13.52
N LYS A 201 9.25 -8.84 -14.78
CA LYS A 201 10.64 -8.64 -15.20
C LYS A 201 11.21 -7.32 -14.71
N ASP A 202 10.48 -6.22 -14.91
CA ASP A 202 10.92 -4.88 -14.49
C ASP A 202 11.07 -4.75 -12.97
N GLU A 203 10.14 -5.31 -12.17
CA GLU A 203 10.25 -5.30 -10.72
C GLU A 203 11.33 -6.25 -10.19
N LEU A 204 11.52 -7.39 -10.85
CA LEU A 204 12.52 -8.38 -10.49
C LEU A 204 13.94 -7.89 -10.81
N GLU A 205 14.11 -7.20 -11.94
CA GLU A 205 15.34 -6.50 -12.28
C GLU A 205 15.62 -5.36 -11.30
N ALA A 206 14.60 -4.56 -10.95
CA ALA A 206 14.74 -3.52 -9.93
C ALA A 206 15.14 -4.09 -8.56
N LYS A 207 14.54 -5.22 -8.13
CA LYS A 207 14.93 -5.92 -6.89
C LYS A 207 16.32 -6.54 -6.96
N LYS A 208 16.70 -7.13 -8.10
CA LYS A 208 18.05 -7.64 -8.31
C LYS A 208 19.09 -6.52 -8.21
N ALA A 209 18.76 -5.32 -8.73
CA ALA A 209 19.60 -4.14 -8.57
C ALA A 209 19.66 -3.71 -7.09
N GLU A 210 18.51 -3.62 -6.41
CA GLU A 210 18.43 -3.23 -5.00
C GLU A 210 19.21 -4.19 -4.08
N GLY A 211 19.04 -5.51 -4.22
CA GLY A 211 19.77 -6.49 -3.40
C GLY A 211 21.29 -6.47 -3.64
N LYS A 212 21.73 -6.14 -4.87
CA LYS A 212 23.17 -5.92 -5.14
C LYS A 212 23.67 -4.63 -4.51
N ALA A 213 22.88 -3.55 -4.56
CA ALA A 213 23.20 -2.28 -3.91
C ALA A 213 23.32 -2.46 -2.39
N GLU A 214 22.38 -3.17 -1.76
CA GLU A 214 22.44 -3.54 -0.34
C GLU A 214 23.67 -4.38 -0.01
N GLY A 215 24.00 -5.37 -0.84
CA GLY A 215 25.21 -6.19 -0.68
C GLY A 215 26.51 -5.39 -0.76
N ILE A 216 26.60 -4.40 -1.66
CA ILE A 216 27.73 -3.46 -1.73
C ILE A 216 27.83 -2.66 -0.44
N LEU A 217 26.71 -2.12 0.04
CA LEU A 217 26.68 -1.31 1.27
C LEU A 217 27.07 -2.14 2.49
N ALA A 218 26.67 -3.40 2.58
CA ALA A 218 27.09 -4.30 3.65
C ALA A 218 28.62 -4.45 3.67
N LEU A 219 29.24 -4.76 2.53
CA LEU A 219 30.71 -4.89 2.43
C LEU A 219 31.44 -3.59 2.76
N LEU A 220 30.91 -2.45 2.32
CA LEU A 220 31.54 -1.16 2.61
C LEU A 220 31.39 -0.74 4.08
N ASN A 221 30.29 -1.13 4.74
CA ASN A 221 30.10 -0.89 6.17
C ASN A 221 31.13 -1.67 7.03
N ASP A 222 31.58 -2.83 6.57
CA ASP A 222 32.64 -3.60 7.25
C ASP A 222 34.00 -2.86 7.21
N LEU A 223 34.21 -2.00 6.20
CA LEU A 223 35.43 -1.19 6.03
C LEU A 223 35.36 0.17 6.76
N GLY A 224 34.18 0.60 7.19
CA GLY A 224 33.97 1.86 7.92
C GLY A 224 32.61 2.50 7.66
N GLN A 225 32.42 3.73 8.17
CA GLN A 225 31.15 4.44 7.98
C GLN A 225 31.00 4.95 6.55
N VAL A 226 30.03 4.39 5.80
CA VAL A 226 29.73 4.79 4.42
C VAL A 226 29.04 6.16 4.40
N PRO A 227 29.58 7.17 3.69
CA PRO A 227 28.94 8.48 3.57
C PRO A 227 27.53 8.40 2.95
N GLU A 228 26.59 9.18 3.47
CA GLU A 228 25.18 9.17 3.03
C GLU A 228 25.02 9.49 1.53
N SER A 229 25.85 10.40 1.00
CA SER A 229 25.90 10.71 -0.44
C SER A 229 26.25 9.50 -1.31
N LEU A 230 27.13 8.63 -0.82
CA LEU A 230 27.52 7.40 -1.51
C LEU A 230 26.42 6.33 -1.40
N GLN A 231 25.76 6.24 -0.24
CA GLN A 231 24.61 5.33 -0.06
C GLN A 231 23.48 5.65 -1.04
N VAL A 232 23.13 6.93 -1.19
CA VAL A 232 22.11 7.37 -2.14
C VAL A 232 22.52 7.05 -3.58
N LYS A 233 23.79 7.29 -3.96
CA LYS A 233 24.30 6.98 -5.30
C LYS A 233 24.23 5.48 -5.62
N ILE A 234 24.58 4.62 -4.66
CA ILE A 234 24.54 3.16 -4.81
C ILE A 234 23.09 2.66 -4.90
N MET A 235 22.21 3.14 -4.02
CA MET A 235 20.79 2.72 -3.98
C MET A 235 19.96 3.25 -5.17
N ALA A 236 20.40 4.33 -5.82
CA ALA A 236 19.73 4.87 -7.00
C ALA A 236 20.08 4.11 -8.30
N GLN A 237 21.13 3.28 -8.29
CA GLN A 237 21.59 2.58 -9.48
C GLN A 237 20.66 1.41 -9.85
N LYS A 238 20.25 1.37 -11.11
CA LYS A 238 19.38 0.32 -11.67
C LYS A 238 20.11 -0.64 -12.60
N ASN A 239 21.29 -0.27 -13.10
CA ASN A 239 22.08 -1.11 -13.98
C ASN A 239 22.74 -2.26 -13.19
N THR A 240 22.26 -3.48 -13.42
CA THR A 240 22.70 -4.68 -12.69
C THR A 240 24.12 -5.16 -13.07
N GLU A 241 24.64 -4.79 -14.23
CA GLU A 241 26.01 -5.09 -14.66
C GLU A 241 27.01 -4.18 -13.96
N LEU A 242 26.71 -2.88 -13.89
CA LEU A 242 27.51 -1.91 -13.16
C LEU A 242 27.56 -2.25 -11.66
N LEU A 243 26.41 -2.61 -11.07
CA LEU A 243 26.34 -3.06 -9.68
C LEU A 243 27.15 -4.34 -9.44
N ASN A 244 27.22 -5.27 -10.40
CA ASN A 244 28.10 -6.44 -10.28
C ASN A 244 29.59 -6.05 -10.27
N GLN A 245 29.98 -5.04 -11.06
CA GLN A 245 31.35 -4.54 -11.04
C GLN A 245 31.65 -3.85 -9.72
N TRP A 246 30.74 -3.01 -9.23
CA TRP A 246 30.88 -2.33 -7.94
C TRP A 246 30.95 -3.33 -6.78
N LEU A 247 30.15 -4.41 -6.79
CA LEU A 247 30.23 -5.47 -5.80
C LEU A 247 31.62 -6.14 -5.77
N LYS A 248 32.22 -6.39 -6.95
CA LYS A 248 33.61 -6.90 -7.03
C LYS A 248 34.64 -5.89 -6.54
N TYR A 249 34.41 -4.59 -6.75
CA TYR A 249 35.30 -3.55 -6.22
C TYR A 249 35.20 -3.43 -4.72
N ALA A 250 33.98 -3.46 -4.15
CA ALA A 250 33.76 -3.43 -2.72
C ALA A 250 34.40 -4.64 -2.02
N ALA A 251 34.25 -5.85 -2.59
CA ALA A 251 34.87 -7.06 -2.05
C ALA A 251 36.41 -7.07 -2.07
N LYS A 252 37.03 -6.20 -2.89
CA LYS A 252 38.50 -6.07 -3.02
C LYS A 252 39.02 -4.73 -2.49
N ALA A 253 38.16 -3.91 -1.91
CA ALA A 253 38.54 -2.61 -1.39
C ALA A 253 39.14 -2.81 0.00
N GLU A 254 40.26 -2.14 0.27
CA GLU A 254 40.84 -2.10 1.61
C GLU A 254 40.28 -0.90 2.39
N THR A 255 39.88 0.17 1.68
CA THR A 255 39.21 1.34 2.26
C THR A 255 38.03 1.81 1.41
N ILE A 256 37.13 2.58 2.01
CA ILE A 256 36.00 3.23 1.29
C ILE A 256 36.51 4.14 0.17
N ASN A 257 37.65 4.81 0.36
CA ASN A 257 38.23 5.69 -0.65
C ASN A 257 38.73 4.91 -1.88
N ASP A 258 39.26 3.70 -1.72
CA ASP A 258 39.68 2.84 -2.84
C ASP A 258 38.48 2.44 -3.71
N PHE A 259 37.34 2.16 -3.08
CA PHE A 259 36.09 1.92 -3.78
C PHE A 259 35.63 3.15 -4.55
N VAL A 260 35.67 4.34 -3.93
CA VAL A 260 35.25 5.60 -4.57
C VAL A 260 36.15 5.95 -5.77
N GLN A 261 37.46 5.74 -5.67
CA GLN A 261 38.38 5.99 -6.80
C GLN A 261 38.10 5.05 -7.98
N LYS A 262 37.88 3.76 -7.72
CA LYS A 262 37.57 2.77 -8.76
C LYS A 262 36.20 2.99 -9.42
N THR A 263 35.25 3.56 -8.69
CA THR A 263 33.89 3.84 -9.21
C THR A 263 33.75 5.19 -9.91
N ASN A 264 34.68 6.15 -9.69
CA ASN A 264 34.73 7.44 -10.40
C ASN A 264 35.66 7.42 -11.63
N SER A 265 36.37 6.32 -11.88
CA SER A 265 37.24 6.14 -13.06
C SER A 265 36.49 5.59 -14.29
N GLN A 266 35.15 5.62 -14.27
CA GLN A 266 34.25 5.20 -15.35
C GLN A 266 33.31 6.33 -15.74
#